data_AF-A0A8B9HPW5-F1
#
_entry.id   AF-A0A8B9HPW5-F1
#
_cell.length_a   1.000
_cell.length_b   1.000
_cell.length_c   1.000
_cell.angle_alpha   90.00
_cell.angle_beta   90.00
_cell.angle_gamma   90.00
#
_symmetry.space_group_name_H-M   'P 1'
#
loop_
_entity.id
_entity.type
_entity.pdbx_description
1 polymer ?
#
loop_
_entity_poly.entity_id
_entity_poly.type
_entity_poly.pdbx_seq_one_letter_code
_entity_poly.pdbx_strand_id
1 'polypeptide(L)'
;MNNKDSTSESENNRQMKVFLPNKLLECLPRTSALPKERLRWNTNEEIASYLISFDRHEEWLSCTLKTRPQNGSIILYNRKKVQYRKDGYCWKKRKDGKTTREDHMKLKVQGTEVRNTHTHKQRFICLVTVA
;
A
#
# COMPACT_ATOMS: atom_id res chain seq x y z
N MET A 1 -7.09 -21.74 -42.83
CA MET A 1 -7.37 -20.80 -41.72
C MET A 1 -6.65 -21.31 -40.48
N ASN A 2 -5.50 -20.73 -40.16
CA ASN A 2 -4.82 -20.97 -38.89
C ASN A 2 -5.44 -20.04 -37.86
N ASN A 3 -5.94 -20.57 -36.76
CA ASN A 3 -5.99 -19.85 -35.49
C ASN A 3 -5.57 -20.82 -34.39
N LYS A 4 -4.30 -20.68 -34.01
CA LYS A 4 -3.69 -21.19 -32.80
C LYS A 4 -3.81 -20.06 -31.79
N ASP A 5 -4.52 -20.29 -30.69
CA ASP A 5 -4.22 -19.59 -29.44
C ASP A 5 -4.39 -20.55 -28.28
N SER A 6 -3.27 -21.20 -27.96
CA SER A 6 -2.96 -21.69 -26.63
C SER A 6 -2.03 -20.65 -26.03
N THR A 7 -2.50 -19.87 -25.06
CA THR A 7 -1.59 -19.24 -24.10
C THR A 7 -2.23 -19.26 -22.72
N SER A 8 -1.72 -20.19 -21.92
CA SER A 8 -1.78 -20.26 -20.47
C SER A 8 -1.23 -18.97 -19.85
N GLU A 9 -2.08 -18.15 -19.23
CA GLU A 9 -1.64 -17.10 -18.30
C GLU A 9 -1.84 -17.61 -16.86
N SER A 10 -0.93 -18.49 -16.46
CA SER A 10 -0.79 -18.97 -15.09
C SER A 10 0.62 -18.73 -14.61
N GLU A 11 1.08 -17.48 -14.56
CA GLU A 11 2.38 -17.18 -13.94
C GLU A 11 2.36 -15.87 -13.13
N ASN A 12 2.74 -16.01 -11.85
CA ASN A 12 3.13 -14.98 -10.90
C ASN A 12 2.03 -14.25 -10.10
N ASN A 13 1.08 -14.99 -9.50
CA ASN A 13 0.56 -14.57 -8.19
C ASN A 13 1.59 -14.93 -7.10
N ARG A 14 2.75 -14.26 -7.13
CA ARG A 14 3.67 -14.28 -5.99
C ARG A 14 2.93 -13.56 -4.87
N GLN A 15 2.25 -14.35 -4.04
CA GLN A 15 1.56 -13.90 -2.83
C GLN A 15 2.45 -12.85 -2.16
N MET A 16 2.00 -11.58 -2.19
CA MET A 16 2.76 -10.49 -1.59
C MET A 16 2.79 -10.73 -0.09
N LYS A 17 3.85 -11.39 0.37
CA LYS A 17 3.98 -11.80 1.75
C LYS A 17 4.44 -10.59 2.55
N VAL A 18 3.46 -9.80 3.00
CA VAL A 18 3.70 -8.84 4.09
C VAL A 18 4.15 -9.68 5.28
N PHE A 19 5.42 -9.54 5.66
CA PHE A 19 5.94 -10.29 6.79
C PHE A 19 5.56 -9.57 8.07
N LEU A 20 4.49 -10.06 8.68
CA LEU A 20 3.98 -9.63 9.97
C LEU A 20 4.37 -10.69 11.01
N PRO A 21 5.10 -10.33 12.08
CA PRO A 21 5.38 -11.27 13.16
C PRO A 21 4.09 -11.82 13.77
N ASN A 22 4.05 -13.13 14.08
CA ASN A 22 2.85 -13.81 14.60
C ASN A 22 2.23 -13.10 15.82
N LYS A 23 3.07 -12.52 16.68
CA LYS A 23 2.63 -11.71 17.84
C LYS A 23 1.67 -10.58 17.45
N LEU A 24 1.86 -9.95 16.28
CA LEU A 24 0.97 -8.89 15.79
C LEU A 24 -0.35 -9.45 15.23
N LEU A 25 -0.33 -10.68 14.69
CA LEU A 25 -1.54 -11.34 14.18
C LEU A 25 -2.50 -11.71 15.31
N GLU A 26 -1.97 -12.00 16.49
CA GLU A 26 -2.75 -12.35 17.69
C GLU A 26 -3.28 -11.10 18.41
N CYS A 27 -2.57 -9.97 18.35
CA CYS A 27 -2.92 -8.76 19.10
C CYS A 27 -3.72 -7.72 18.30
N LEU A 28 -3.85 -7.86 16.98
CA LEU A 28 -4.55 -6.90 16.14
C LEU A 28 -5.85 -7.48 15.58
N PRO A 29 -6.96 -6.72 15.61
CA PRO A 29 -8.18 -7.15 14.95
C PRO A 29 -7.97 -7.21 13.45
N ARG A 30 -8.42 -8.29 12.80
CA ARG A 30 -8.57 -8.31 11.34
C ARG A 30 -9.74 -7.41 10.96
N THR A 31 -9.53 -6.58 9.95
CA THR A 31 -10.60 -5.75 9.38
C THR A 31 -11.25 -6.48 8.21
N SER A 32 -12.55 -6.30 8.04
CA SER A 32 -13.32 -6.82 6.90
C SER A 32 -13.47 -5.82 5.75
N ALA A 33 -13.06 -4.56 5.96
CA ALA A 33 -13.17 -3.49 4.97
C ALA A 33 -12.02 -2.49 5.06
N LEU A 34 -11.58 -1.98 3.91
CA LEU A 34 -10.70 -0.83 3.83
C LEU A 34 -11.55 0.45 3.79
N PRO A 35 -11.35 1.42 4.71
CA PRO A 35 -12.08 2.68 4.65
C PRO A 35 -11.75 3.44 3.36
N LYS A 36 -12.80 3.90 2.65
CA LYS A 36 -12.62 4.69 1.42
C LYS A 36 -12.05 6.07 1.71
N GLU A 37 -12.39 6.65 2.86
CA GLU A 37 -11.97 7.99 3.28
C GLU A 37 -11.75 8.07 4.80
N ARG A 38 -10.70 8.79 5.20
CA ARG A 38 -10.34 9.14 6.58
C ARG A 38 -9.74 10.55 6.59
N LEU A 39 -10.49 11.51 7.12
CA LEU A 39 -10.01 12.90 7.31
C LEU A 39 -9.12 13.08 8.56
N ARG A 40 -8.51 11.98 9.02
CA ARG A 40 -7.49 11.96 10.07
C ARG A 40 -6.41 10.97 9.70
N TRP A 41 -5.24 11.11 10.32
CA TRP A 41 -4.18 10.13 10.15
C TRP A 41 -4.60 8.77 10.71
N ASN A 42 -4.30 7.70 9.97
CA ASN A 42 -4.40 6.34 10.48
C ASN A 42 -3.32 6.11 11.56
N THR A 43 -3.67 5.40 12.62
CA THR A 43 -2.70 4.92 13.61
C THR A 43 -1.87 3.76 13.01
N ASN A 44 -0.79 3.40 13.67
CA ASN A 44 0.04 2.28 13.20
C ASN A 44 -0.74 0.95 13.28
N GLU A 45 -1.59 0.81 14.30
CA GLU A 45 -2.46 -0.35 14.52
C GLU A 45 -3.52 -0.46 13.41
N GLU A 46 -4.12 0.66 13.00
CA GLU A 46 -5.07 0.69 11.87
C GLU A 46 -4.40 0.26 10.58
N ILE A 47 -3.22 0.82 10.27
CA ILE A 47 -2.46 0.46 9.07
C ILE A 47 -2.07 -1.03 9.11
N ALA A 48 -1.61 -1.52 10.26
CA ALA A 48 -1.27 -2.93 10.42
C ALA A 48 -2.50 -3.84 10.31
N SER A 49 -3.66 -3.45 10.84
CA SER A 49 -4.93 -4.17 10.68
C SER A 49 -5.31 -4.33 9.19
N TYR A 50 -5.14 -3.28 8.38
CA TYR A 50 -5.36 -3.38 6.93
C TYR A 50 -4.38 -4.37 6.27
N LEU A 51 -3.11 -4.33 6.66
CA LEU A 51 -2.06 -5.17 6.09
C LEU A 51 -2.18 -6.65 6.48
N ILE A 52 -2.56 -6.97 7.73
CA ILE A 52 -2.73 -8.36 8.17
C ILE A 52 -3.95 -9.03 7.52
N SER A 53 -4.92 -8.23 7.09
CA SER A 53 -6.17 -8.71 6.48
C SER A 53 -6.06 -8.83 4.96
N PHE A 54 -4.93 -8.40 4.40
CA PHE A 54 -4.68 -8.41 2.95
C PHE A 54 -4.70 -9.83 2.36
N ASP A 55 -4.36 -10.85 3.15
CA ASP A 55 -4.44 -12.27 2.76
C ASP A 55 -5.84 -12.70 2.31
N ARG A 56 -6.88 -12.01 2.78
CA ARG A 56 -8.29 -12.25 2.47
C ARG A 56 -8.91 -11.19 1.56
N HIS A 57 -8.14 -10.14 1.24
CA HIS A 57 -8.64 -8.93 0.58
C HIS A 57 -7.67 -8.42 -0.49
N GLU A 58 -7.28 -9.30 -1.43
CA GLU A 58 -6.39 -8.92 -2.53
C GLU A 58 -6.96 -7.76 -3.37
N GLU A 59 -8.29 -7.62 -3.42
CA GLU A 59 -8.99 -6.54 -4.12
C GLU A 59 -8.72 -5.14 -3.55
N TRP A 60 -8.18 -5.03 -2.33
CA TRP A 60 -7.78 -3.74 -1.76
C TRP A 60 -6.53 -3.17 -2.43
N LEU A 61 -5.78 -4.00 -3.15
CA LEU A 61 -4.62 -3.56 -3.91
C LEU A 61 -5.04 -2.79 -5.15
N SER A 62 -4.70 -1.51 -5.21
CA SER A 62 -4.84 -0.73 -6.43
C SER A 62 -3.71 -1.07 -7.40
N CYS A 63 -4.07 -1.70 -8.53
CA CYS A 63 -3.14 -1.96 -9.65
C CYS A 63 -3.09 -0.79 -10.65
N THR A 64 -3.98 0.18 -10.52
CA THR A 64 -4.06 1.36 -11.39
C THR A 64 -3.72 2.61 -10.60
N LEU A 65 -2.93 3.51 -11.19
CA LEU A 65 -2.68 4.83 -10.63
C LEU A 65 -4.00 5.62 -10.48
N LYS A 66 -4.22 6.22 -9.31
CA LYS A 66 -5.29 7.18 -9.07
C LYS A 66 -4.75 8.59 -9.27
N THR A 67 -5.32 9.34 -10.21
CA THR A 67 -4.96 10.74 -10.44
C THR A 67 -5.76 11.62 -9.49
N ARG A 68 -5.04 12.47 -8.72
CA ARG A 68 -5.57 13.40 -7.73
C ARG A 68 -6.64 12.78 -6.82
N PRO A 69 -6.31 11.68 -6.11
CA PRO A 69 -7.25 11.05 -5.20
C PRO A 69 -7.79 12.04 -4.17
N GLN A 70 -9.06 11.87 -3.78
CA GLN A 70 -9.73 12.75 -2.82
C GLN A 70 -8.95 12.80 -1.50
N ASN A 71 -8.97 13.95 -0.82
CA ASN A 71 -8.38 14.09 0.51
C ASN A 71 -8.91 12.99 1.44
N GLY A 72 -8.04 12.41 2.26
CA GLY A 72 -8.42 11.32 3.17
C GLY A 72 -8.54 9.95 2.51
N SER A 73 -8.35 9.82 1.19
CA SER A 73 -8.33 8.50 0.54
C SER A 73 -7.27 7.59 1.17
N ILE A 74 -7.63 6.33 1.37
CA ILE A 74 -6.69 5.26 1.75
C ILE A 74 -6.50 4.38 0.52
N ILE A 75 -5.25 4.25 0.07
CA ILE A 75 -4.94 3.47 -1.13
C ILE A 75 -3.74 2.58 -0.85
N LEU A 76 -3.92 1.28 -1.08
CA LEU A 76 -2.84 0.30 -1.04
C LEU A 76 -2.29 0.13 -2.45
N TYR A 77 -0.99 0.33 -2.64
CA TYR A 77 -0.34 0.12 -3.93
C TYR A 77 0.75 -0.93 -3.84
N ASN A 78 0.89 -1.71 -4.90
CA ASN A 78 2.13 -2.42 -5.16
C ASN A 78 3.14 -1.43 -5.76
N ARG A 79 4.15 -1.03 -4.98
CA ARG A 79 5.14 -0.03 -5.40
C ARG A 79 6.00 -0.48 -6.59
N LYS A 80 6.13 -1.78 -6.82
CA LYS A 80 6.85 -2.31 -8.00
C LYS A 80 6.01 -2.21 -9.28
N LYS A 81 4.68 -2.27 -9.16
CA LYS A 81 3.76 -2.22 -10.30
C LYS A 81 3.24 -0.81 -10.61
N VAL A 82 3.05 0.04 -9.59
CA VAL A 82 2.42 1.36 -9.74
C VAL A 82 3.39 2.48 -9.39
N GLN A 83 3.60 3.38 -10.35
CA GLN A 83 4.32 4.64 -10.15
C GLN A 83 3.42 5.69 -9.49
N TYR A 84 3.12 5.52 -8.20
CA TYR A 84 2.17 6.37 -7.46
C TYR A 84 2.50 7.87 -7.51
N ARG A 85 3.77 8.26 -7.75
CA ARG A 85 4.19 9.67 -7.88
C ARG A 85 3.67 10.37 -9.14
N LYS A 86 3.11 9.63 -10.09
CA LYS A 86 2.49 10.20 -11.29
C LYS A 86 1.02 10.57 -11.08
N ASP A 87 0.54 10.55 -9.85
CA ASP A 87 -0.84 10.87 -9.44
C ASP A 87 -1.31 12.31 -9.74
N GLY A 88 -0.48 13.14 -10.37
CA GLY A 88 -0.85 14.50 -10.75
C GLY A 88 -0.80 15.51 -9.60
N TYR A 89 -0.24 15.13 -8.44
CA TYR A 89 0.18 16.07 -7.41
C TYR A 89 1.59 16.60 -7.64
N CYS A 90 1.85 17.82 -7.18
CA CYS A 90 3.20 18.40 -7.18
C CYS A 90 4.01 17.81 -6.02
N TRP A 91 4.81 16.80 -6.30
CA TRP A 91 5.75 16.20 -5.35
C TRP A 91 6.93 17.15 -5.09
N LYS A 92 7.12 17.57 -3.84
CA LYS A 92 8.22 18.46 -3.46
C LYS A 92 9.55 17.72 -3.60
N LYS A 93 10.52 18.31 -4.29
CA LYS A 93 11.87 17.74 -4.40
C LYS A 93 12.76 18.19 -3.24
N ARG A 94 13.82 17.43 -2.97
CA ARG A 94 14.93 17.81 -2.09
C ARG A 94 15.71 18.98 -2.71
N LYS A 95 16.63 19.58 -1.94
CA LYS A 95 17.44 20.74 -2.37
C LYS A 95 18.25 20.47 -3.64
N ASP A 96 18.62 19.21 -3.87
CA ASP A 96 19.35 18.75 -5.04
C ASP A 96 18.51 18.65 -6.33
N GLY A 97 17.17 18.79 -6.25
CA GLY A 97 16.26 18.68 -7.39
C GLY A 97 16.15 17.27 -8.00
N LYS A 98 16.87 16.27 -7.47
CA LYS A 98 16.94 14.91 -8.01
C LYS A 98 15.93 13.99 -7.35
N THR A 99 15.81 14.07 -6.02
CA THR A 99 15.00 13.15 -5.24
C THR A 99 13.75 13.82 -4.69
N THR A 100 12.63 13.09 -4.64
CA THR A 100 11.42 13.57 -3.97
C THR A 100 11.62 13.59 -2.46
N ARG A 101 11.19 14.68 -1.82
CA ARG A 101 11.09 14.76 -0.36
C ARG A 101 9.89 13.97 0.11
N GLU A 102 10.16 12.76 0.59
CA GLU A 102 9.20 11.90 1.27
C GLU A 102 9.69 11.62 2.68
N ASP A 103 8.77 11.61 3.64
CA ASP A 103 9.02 11.05 4.95
C ASP A 103 8.82 9.54 4.84
N HIS A 104 9.91 8.79 5.00
CA HIS A 104 9.87 7.32 5.03
C HIS A 104 9.76 6.88 6.48
N MET A 105 8.52 6.66 6.93
CA MET A 105 8.28 6.06 8.23
C MET A 105 8.26 4.54 8.10
N LYS A 106 8.99 3.88 9.00
CA LYS A 106 8.85 2.43 9.21
C LYS A 106 7.66 2.19 10.13
N LEU A 107 6.76 1.31 9.72
CA LEU A 107 5.60 0.95 10.52
C LEU A 107 6.06 0.13 11.73
N LYS A 108 5.74 0.61 12.94
CA LYS A 108 6.01 -0.09 14.20
C LYS A 108 4.73 -0.19 15.01
N VAL A 109 4.37 -1.41 15.42
CA VAL A 109 3.22 -1.69 16.28
C VAL A 109 3.73 -2.41 17.52
N GLN A 110 3.41 -1.90 18.70
CA GLN A 110 3.85 -2.48 19.99
C GLN A 110 5.37 -2.80 20.03
N GLY A 111 6.20 -1.87 19.54
CA GLY A 111 7.65 -2.05 19.48
C GLY A 111 8.17 -2.99 18.38
N THR A 112 7.27 -3.63 17.61
CA THR A 112 7.60 -4.56 16.54
C THR A 112 7.51 -3.88 15.17
N GLU A 113 8.58 -3.94 14.38
CA GLU A 113 8.61 -3.40 13.02
C GLU A 113 7.89 -4.33 12.03
N VAL A 114 6.99 -3.76 11.23
CA VAL A 114 6.37 -4.44 10.08
C VAL A 114 7.27 -4.27 8.87
N ARG A 115 7.70 -5.39 8.26
CA ARG A 115 8.64 -5.38 7.14
C ARG A 115 7.90 -5.28 5.80
N ASN A 116 8.63 -4.86 4.76
CA ASN A 116 8.14 -4.71 3.38
C ASN A 116 6.97 -3.74 3.19
N THR A 117 6.78 -2.82 4.15
CA THR A 117 5.73 -1.80 4.10
C THR A 117 6.35 -0.42 4.19
N HIS A 118 5.95 0.50 3.31
CA HIS A 118 6.27 1.91 3.47
C HIS A 118 4.98 2.70 3.55
N THR A 119 4.87 3.53 4.58
CA THR A 119 3.76 4.46 4.73
C THR A 119 4.21 5.83 4.24
N HIS A 120 3.45 6.37 3.30
CA HIS A 120 3.64 7.73 2.81
C HIS A 120 2.44 8.56 3.26
N LYS A 121 2.74 9.70 3.89
CA LYS A 121 1.74 10.66 4.35
C LYS A 121 1.83 11.88 3.46
N GLN A 122 0.81 12.11 2.63
CA GLN A 122 0.74 13.30 1.80
C GLN A 122 -0.68 13.87 1.85
N ARG A 123 -0.86 15.07 2.41
CA ARG A 123 -2.16 15.79 2.44
C ARG A 123 -3.34 14.87 2.78
N PHE A 124 -3.31 14.24 3.96
CA PHE A 124 -4.30 13.28 4.47
C PHE A 124 -4.51 11.99 3.67
N ILE A 125 -3.84 11.80 2.53
CA ILE A 125 -3.82 10.52 1.82
C ILE A 125 -2.88 9.58 2.56
N CYS A 126 -3.42 8.42 2.93
CA CYS A 126 -2.63 7.34 3.51
C CYS A 126 -2.28 6.37 2.38
N LEU A 127 -1.05 6.46 1.91
CA LEU A 127 -0.55 5.62 0.83
C LEU A 127 0.35 4.56 1.45
N VAL A 128 -0.16 3.35 1.54
CA VAL A 128 0.59 2.21 2.08
C VAL A 128 1.08 1.41 0.90
N THR A 129 2.41 1.28 0.79
CA THR A 129 3.01 0.48 -0.26
C THR A 129 3.52 -0.82 0.29
N VAL A 130 3.17 -1.91 -0.37
CA VAL A 130 3.72 -3.24 -0.12
C VAL A 130 4.81 -3.50 -1.16
N ALA A 131 5.98 -3.95 -0.70
CA ALA A 131 7.17 -4.23 -1.52
C ALA A 131 7.25 -5.69 -1.97
#